data_AF-A0A9P4N5N3-F1
#
_entry.id   AF-A0A9P4N5N3-F1
#
_cell.length_a   1.000
_cell.length_b   1.000
_cell.length_c   1.000
_cell.angle_alpha   90.00
_cell.angle_beta   90.00
_cell.angle_gamma   90.00
#
_symmetry.space_group_name_H-M   'P 1'
#
loop_
_entity.id
_entity.type
_entity.pdbx_description
1 polymer ?
#
loop_
_entity_poly.entity_id
_entity_poly.type
_entity_poly.pdbx_seq_one_letter_code
_entity_poly.pdbx_strand_id
1 'polypeptide(L)'
;MASSQGSYNQGVHPFLIKEWDKTFLTPRDACQDFFLESPAQAESHAHPNPISKVMRHLDHDGPIWEAELVENFCRGIVLESLNQDFPETRKAAWLDDRSKRLHTSPPPQTPPDQIPSSATSSENGQFSGGGRSRSTQSDSPSESIMSGSGESSSFRIYDSTLTAASLYAHLKEDRIGHAKLPDADRRLIYVEGLDPYYILALVQTVHGYQVYGLRDTLWKYLALECSIKVKMPVNGFHYFQLEFHLPYYALRMSLRDESSSRNFGTPQRQWIDLTFWTQNSSELGDSKTGIHEAQISIVVFGSDETRWTVYGFEDTDLNKDRKSDSNSSDDGDSDDSEDQDMLPYDPIIDAPCDRVNLIWDPRRYYILAINRRLDRVGNEWIELVRKLEGWIQEYTEKYQILPNTPEEMMNVFDWIHKTSSLIHDLKERLSKTIEAWHIFTSPNGDINYFSDLDTRTKRLLLEANESCSKLEGLERNLEHIRRRVNFLEQQCLVSAQMLQLRFALESNKAVQSSGSNSELTVSVISPIAIVSAFFAIPDNIMSFKRNLMSFSISIIFITAVLQLLLFLKGGSLRRFHWWRKITTSKQREQLRGYTPSSILERYYVMDGLRRRSNQRVAPRGGTDGDRTDAIPV
;
A
#
# COMPACT_ATOMS: atom_id res chain seq x y z
N MET A 1 -50.59 10.51 -38.89
CA MET A 1 -49.42 10.82 -38.05
C MET A 1 -48.77 9.49 -37.68
N ALA A 2 -47.74 9.10 -38.43
CA ALA A 2 -47.00 7.86 -38.22
C ALA A 2 -45.68 8.22 -37.53
N SER A 3 -45.45 7.67 -36.33
CA SER A 3 -44.21 7.82 -35.58
C SER A 3 -43.35 6.57 -35.79
N SER A 4 -42.26 6.76 -36.51
CA SER A 4 -41.16 5.81 -36.70
C SER A 4 -40.41 5.59 -35.38
N GLN A 5 -40.39 4.35 -34.90
CA GLN A 5 -39.39 3.88 -33.93
C GLN A 5 -38.28 3.18 -34.71
N GLY A 6 -37.12 3.83 -34.81
CA GLY A 6 -35.89 3.21 -35.29
C GLY A 6 -35.25 2.38 -34.19
N SER A 7 -35.27 1.06 -34.35
CA SER A 7 -34.48 0.13 -33.55
C SER A 7 -33.02 0.21 -34.00
N TYR A 8 -32.16 0.83 -33.20
CA TYR A 8 -30.71 0.69 -33.32
C TYR A 8 -30.30 -0.67 -32.75
N ASN A 9 -30.25 -1.68 -33.61
CA ASN A 9 -29.48 -2.89 -33.34
C ASN A 9 -28.00 -2.49 -33.28
N GLN A 10 -27.44 -2.33 -32.08
CA GLN A 10 -26.00 -2.42 -31.87
C GLN A 10 -25.60 -3.85 -32.24
N GLY A 11 -25.09 -4.02 -33.45
CA GLY A 11 -24.43 -5.25 -33.85
C GLY A 11 -23.33 -5.56 -32.86
N VAL A 12 -23.46 -6.67 -32.13
CA VAL A 12 -22.38 -7.26 -31.36
C VAL A 12 -21.30 -7.62 -32.39
N HIS A 13 -20.33 -6.73 -32.57
CA HIS A 13 -19.15 -7.04 -33.35
C HIS A 13 -18.55 -8.32 -32.75
N PRO A 14 -18.24 -9.35 -33.56
CA PRO A 14 -17.58 -10.54 -33.05
C PRO A 14 -16.35 -10.07 -32.28
N PHE A 15 -16.30 -10.39 -30.98
CA PHE A 15 -15.19 -10.06 -30.11
C PHE A 15 -13.91 -10.53 -30.80
N LEU A 16 -13.13 -9.59 -31.33
CA LEU A 16 -11.85 -9.89 -31.95
C LEU A 16 -11.02 -10.59 -30.88
N ILE A 17 -10.71 -11.86 -31.12
CA ILE A 17 -9.86 -12.64 -30.24
C ILE A 17 -8.54 -11.87 -30.14
N LYS A 18 -8.16 -11.51 -28.92
CA LYS A 18 -6.90 -10.82 -28.63
C LYS A 18 -5.74 -11.76 -28.91
N GLU A 19 -5.21 -11.72 -30.12
CA GLU A 19 -4.05 -12.50 -30.56
C GLU A 19 -2.85 -11.60 -30.75
N TRP A 20 -1.64 -12.14 -30.53
CA TRP A 20 -0.42 -11.42 -30.81
C TRP A 20 -0.31 -11.12 -32.30
N ASP A 21 -0.20 -9.84 -32.64
CA ASP A 21 -0.08 -9.42 -34.03
C ASP A 21 1.23 -9.94 -34.62
N LYS A 22 1.12 -10.80 -35.64
CA LYS A 22 2.27 -11.42 -36.31
C LYS A 22 3.16 -10.39 -37.00
N THR A 23 2.68 -9.18 -37.25
CA THR A 23 3.51 -8.08 -37.78
C THR A 23 4.62 -7.65 -36.81
N PHE A 24 4.52 -8.00 -35.52
CA PHE A 24 5.60 -7.80 -34.55
C PHE A 24 6.68 -8.88 -34.60
N LEU A 25 6.46 -10.00 -35.32
CA LEU A 25 7.46 -11.06 -35.48
C LEU A 25 8.47 -10.74 -36.60
N THR A 26 8.12 -9.82 -37.50
CA THR A 26 8.99 -9.38 -38.59
C THR A 26 9.77 -8.15 -38.16
N PRO A 27 11.12 -8.16 -38.20
CA PRO A 27 11.92 -6.98 -37.91
C PRO A 27 11.54 -5.84 -38.85
N ARG A 28 11.39 -4.64 -38.30
CA ARG A 28 11.10 -3.44 -39.09
C ARG A 28 12.37 -2.65 -39.37
N ASP A 29 12.41 -2.02 -40.54
CA ASP A 29 13.50 -1.13 -40.87
C ASP A 29 13.50 0.07 -39.92
N ALA A 30 14.64 0.34 -39.31
CA ALA A 30 14.78 1.39 -38.29
C ALA A 30 14.29 2.74 -38.82
N CYS A 31 14.51 3.04 -40.11
CA CYS A 31 14.07 4.27 -40.78
C CYS A 31 12.55 4.50 -40.74
N GLN A 32 11.73 3.46 -40.60
CA GLN A 32 10.26 3.62 -40.52
C GLN A 32 9.81 4.14 -39.15
N ASP A 33 10.62 3.94 -38.11
CA ASP A 33 10.33 4.38 -36.74
C ASP A 33 10.70 5.87 -36.51
N PHE A 34 11.42 6.51 -37.44
CA PHE A 34 11.89 7.91 -37.35
C PHE A 34 10.87 8.98 -37.81
N PHE A 35 9.70 8.59 -38.34
CA PHE A 35 8.76 9.56 -38.94
C PHE A 35 8.05 10.48 -37.95
N LEU A 36 8.29 10.33 -36.65
CA LEU A 36 7.96 11.33 -35.64
C LEU A 36 9.29 11.90 -35.14
N GLU A 37 9.71 13.05 -35.69
CA GLU A 37 10.74 13.88 -35.05
C GLU A 37 10.40 13.92 -33.56
N SER A 38 11.38 13.59 -32.70
CA SER A 38 11.16 13.62 -31.26
C SER A 38 10.56 14.99 -30.94
N PRO A 39 9.41 15.05 -30.25
CA PRO A 39 8.81 16.33 -29.88
C PRO A 39 9.84 17.23 -29.19
N ALA A 40 10.86 16.67 -28.52
CA ALA A 40 11.96 17.42 -27.92
C ALA A 40 12.85 18.16 -28.94
N GLN A 41 13.05 17.65 -30.16
CA GLN A 41 13.97 18.20 -31.17
C GLN A 41 13.35 19.28 -32.06
N ALA A 42 12.02 19.38 -32.15
CA ALA A 42 11.38 20.49 -32.85
C ALA A 42 11.62 21.80 -32.07
N GLU A 43 12.63 22.56 -32.46
CA GLU A 43 13.06 23.87 -31.93
C GLU A 43 11.96 24.94 -32.08
N SER A 44 10.90 24.83 -31.28
CA SER A 44 9.94 25.90 -31.08
C SER A 44 10.31 26.65 -29.81
N HIS A 45 10.83 27.87 -29.99
CA HIS A 45 11.25 28.83 -28.95
C HIS A 45 10.16 29.25 -27.93
N ALA A 46 9.00 28.59 -27.90
CA ALA A 46 7.81 29.09 -27.21
C ALA A 46 7.43 28.35 -25.91
N HIS A 47 7.95 27.15 -25.63
CA HIS A 47 7.58 26.42 -24.40
C HIS A 47 8.74 26.32 -23.40
N PRO A 48 8.63 26.96 -22.21
CA PRO A 48 9.74 27.04 -21.25
C PRO A 48 9.99 25.76 -20.45
N ASN A 49 9.14 24.73 -20.54
CA ASN A 49 9.30 23.48 -19.80
C ASN A 49 9.18 22.26 -20.72
N PRO A 50 10.26 21.50 -20.93
CA PRO A 50 10.26 20.42 -21.90
C PRO A 50 9.48 19.18 -21.39
N ILE A 51 9.23 19.07 -20.08
CA ILE A 51 8.30 18.07 -19.51
C ILE A 51 6.88 18.37 -19.97
N SER A 52 6.46 19.63 -19.91
CA SER A 52 5.11 20.01 -20.33
C SER A 52 4.86 19.73 -21.80
N LYS A 53 5.87 19.91 -22.65
CA LYS A 53 5.80 19.61 -24.09
C LYS A 53 5.48 18.15 -24.37
N VAL A 54 6.12 17.24 -23.64
CA VAL A 54 5.92 15.79 -23.81
C VAL A 54 4.62 15.34 -23.15
N MET A 55 4.26 15.91 -21.99
CA MET A 55 3.06 15.54 -21.25
C MET A 55 1.77 16.05 -21.92
N ARG A 56 1.76 17.21 -22.56
CA ARG A 56 0.55 17.89 -23.10
C ARG A 56 0.35 17.76 -24.62
N HIS A 57 0.96 16.79 -25.28
CA HIS A 57 0.90 16.68 -26.75
C HIS A 57 -0.54 16.73 -27.30
N LEU A 58 -0.71 17.50 -28.39
CA LEU A 58 -1.96 18.15 -28.82
C LEU A 58 -3.09 17.25 -29.35
N ASP A 59 -2.82 15.98 -29.66
CA ASP A 59 -3.75 15.15 -30.46
C ASP A 59 -4.60 14.19 -29.64
N HIS A 60 -4.50 14.21 -28.31
CA HIS A 60 -5.25 13.29 -27.44
C HIS A 60 -6.00 14.00 -26.31
N ASP A 61 -7.30 13.75 -26.25
CA ASP A 61 -8.26 14.10 -25.19
C ASP A 61 -7.98 13.39 -23.84
N GLY A 62 -6.72 13.05 -23.56
CA GLY A 62 -6.33 12.52 -22.26
C GLY A 62 -6.65 13.56 -21.18
N PRO A 63 -7.10 13.13 -19.99
CA PRO A 63 -7.54 14.07 -18.98
C PRO A 63 -6.35 14.91 -18.49
N ILE A 64 -6.55 16.23 -18.51
CA ILE A 64 -5.52 17.26 -18.26
C ILE A 64 -4.77 17.02 -16.93
N TRP A 65 -5.44 16.45 -15.93
CA TRP A 65 -4.88 16.22 -14.60
C TRP A 65 -3.70 15.22 -14.57
N GLU A 66 -3.62 14.27 -15.52
CA GLU A 66 -2.49 13.33 -15.61
C GLU A 66 -1.17 14.08 -15.89
N ALA A 67 -1.23 15.01 -16.84
CA ALA A 67 -0.10 15.86 -17.20
C ALA A 67 0.24 16.82 -16.04
N GLU A 68 -0.78 17.42 -15.43
CA GLU A 68 -0.59 18.31 -14.28
C GLU A 68 0.09 17.61 -13.10
N LEU A 69 -0.23 16.35 -12.82
CA LEU A 69 0.40 15.59 -11.74
C LEU A 69 1.93 15.48 -11.94
N VAL A 70 2.36 15.05 -13.12
CA VAL A 70 3.80 14.90 -13.44
C VAL A 70 4.50 16.26 -13.50
N GLU A 71 3.86 17.28 -14.09
CA GLU A 71 4.41 18.63 -14.15
C GLU A 71 4.54 19.28 -12.77
N ASN A 72 3.57 19.08 -11.89
CA ASN A 72 3.62 19.57 -10.51
C ASN A 72 4.73 18.87 -9.71
N PHE A 73 4.89 17.56 -9.92
CA PHE A 73 5.97 16.80 -9.32
C PHE A 73 7.35 17.29 -9.79
N CYS A 74 7.49 17.64 -11.07
CA CYS A 74 8.74 18.12 -11.65
C CYS A 74 8.89 19.66 -11.66
N ARG A 75 8.10 20.36 -10.85
CA ARG A 75 8.05 21.83 -10.88
C ARG A 75 9.41 22.42 -10.48
N GLY A 76 9.92 23.32 -11.33
CA GLY A 76 11.17 24.05 -11.08
C GLY A 76 12.43 23.36 -11.61
N ILE A 77 12.30 22.17 -12.20
CA ILE A 77 13.42 21.47 -12.84
C ILE A 77 13.57 21.94 -14.29
N VAL A 78 14.81 22.27 -14.68
CA VAL A 78 15.18 22.67 -16.05
C VAL A 78 16.32 21.80 -16.55
N LEU A 79 16.59 21.82 -17.86
CA LEU A 79 17.62 20.97 -18.46
C LEU A 79 19.02 21.25 -17.87
N GLU A 80 19.29 22.51 -17.56
CA GLU A 80 20.53 22.95 -16.93
C GLU A 80 20.72 22.34 -15.54
N SER A 81 19.64 21.95 -14.87
CA SER A 81 19.70 21.30 -13.55
C SER A 81 20.33 19.91 -13.61
N LEU A 82 20.37 19.24 -14.78
CA LEU A 82 21.11 17.98 -14.94
C LEU A 82 22.63 18.17 -15.00
N ASN A 83 23.10 19.36 -15.38
CA ASN A 83 24.54 19.65 -15.50
C ASN A 83 25.14 20.26 -14.22
N GLN A 84 24.30 20.59 -13.25
CA GLN A 84 24.78 21.05 -11.95
C GLN A 84 25.20 19.82 -11.15
N ASP A 85 26.52 19.62 -11.01
CA ASP A 85 27.11 18.61 -10.13
C ASP A 85 26.71 18.92 -8.68
N PHE A 86 25.51 18.51 -8.28
CA PHE A 86 25.15 18.50 -6.88
C PHE A 86 25.89 17.34 -6.23
N PRO A 87 26.67 17.58 -5.15
CA PRO A 87 27.34 16.50 -4.42
C PRO A 87 26.36 15.46 -3.82
N GLU A 88 25.05 15.69 -3.93
CA GLU A 88 23.96 14.82 -3.51
C GLU A 88 23.26 14.08 -4.67
N THR A 89 23.79 14.09 -5.92
CA THR A 89 23.13 13.37 -7.01
C THR A 89 23.12 11.86 -6.73
N ARG A 90 21.96 11.38 -6.30
CA ARG A 90 21.66 9.98 -6.03
C ARG A 90 21.96 9.14 -7.28
N LYS A 91 22.64 8.01 -7.09
CA LYS A 91 22.87 6.99 -8.13
C LYS A 91 21.84 5.87 -7.97
N ALA A 92 20.74 5.97 -8.68
CA ALA A 92 19.61 5.04 -8.54
C ALA A 92 19.18 4.40 -9.87
N ALA A 93 19.79 4.78 -11.00
CA ALA A 93 19.45 4.22 -12.29
C ALA A 93 20.40 3.09 -12.72
N TRP A 94 19.88 2.18 -13.52
CA TRP A 94 20.61 1.10 -14.16
C TRP A 94 20.17 1.01 -15.63
N LEU A 95 21.15 0.79 -16.51
CA LEU A 95 20.95 0.74 -17.97
C LEU A 95 21.63 -0.51 -18.53
N ASP A 96 20.92 -1.30 -19.33
CA ASP A 96 21.46 -2.44 -20.08
C ASP A 96 21.03 -2.35 -21.54
N ASP A 97 22.00 -2.14 -22.43
CA ASP A 97 21.79 -2.02 -23.87
C ASP A 97 22.48 -3.18 -24.59
N ARG A 98 21.71 -3.88 -25.44
CA ARG A 98 22.19 -5.06 -26.16
C ARG A 98 21.78 -5.08 -27.60
N SER A 99 22.68 -5.59 -28.44
CA SER A 99 22.44 -5.86 -29.84
C SER A 99 22.04 -7.32 -30.03
N LYS A 100 21.02 -7.56 -30.86
CA LYS A 100 20.57 -8.91 -31.20
C LYS A 100 21.57 -9.65 -32.10
N ARG A 101 22.53 -8.94 -32.71
CA ARG A 101 23.50 -9.43 -33.71
C ARG A 101 23.02 -10.68 -34.46
N LEU A 102 22.20 -10.48 -35.48
CA LEU A 102 22.13 -11.47 -36.54
C LEU A 102 23.48 -11.43 -37.24
N HIS A 103 24.34 -12.42 -36.98
CA HIS A 103 25.54 -12.69 -37.76
C HIS A 103 25.12 -13.03 -39.20
N THR A 104 24.78 -12.00 -39.97
CA THR A 104 24.86 -12.02 -41.42
C THR A 104 25.74 -10.85 -41.81
N SER A 105 27.01 -10.94 -41.43
CA SER A 105 28.04 -10.31 -42.25
C SER A 105 27.74 -10.79 -43.68
N PRO A 106 27.51 -9.91 -44.67
CA PRO A 106 27.51 -10.36 -46.05
C PRO A 106 28.82 -11.14 -46.25
N PRO A 107 28.78 -12.33 -46.88
CA PRO A 107 30.00 -13.09 -47.12
C PRO A 107 31.04 -12.13 -47.72
N PRO A 108 32.29 -12.13 -47.22
CA PRO A 108 33.30 -11.23 -47.75
C PRO A 108 33.28 -11.39 -49.25
N GLN A 109 33.01 -10.30 -49.97
CA GLN A 109 33.04 -10.32 -51.42
C GLN A 109 34.45 -10.76 -51.81
N THR A 110 34.59 -12.03 -52.17
CA THR A 110 35.81 -12.56 -52.73
C THR A 110 36.09 -11.74 -53.98
N PRO A 111 37.27 -11.12 -54.11
CA PRO A 111 37.68 -10.57 -55.39
C PRO A 111 37.64 -11.70 -56.42
N PRO A 112 37.11 -11.48 -57.63
CA PRO A 112 37.22 -12.47 -58.68
C PRO A 112 38.71 -12.67 -59.01
N ASP A 113 39.06 -13.92 -59.28
CA ASP A 113 40.30 -14.40 -59.88
C ASP A 113 41.53 -14.54 -58.97
N GLN A 114 41.81 -15.79 -58.58
CA GLN A 114 43.05 -16.47 -58.99
C GLN A 114 42.96 -17.99 -58.72
N ILE A 115 42.98 -18.74 -59.83
CA ILE A 115 43.24 -20.18 -59.88
C ILE A 115 44.69 -20.42 -59.41
N PRO A 116 44.93 -21.44 -58.56
CA PRO A 116 46.00 -22.35 -58.92
C PRO A 116 45.61 -23.82 -58.78
N SER A 117 46.08 -24.55 -59.77
CA SER A 117 45.99 -25.98 -59.99
C SER A 117 46.72 -26.81 -58.93
N SER A 118 46.12 -27.96 -58.60
CA SER A 118 46.71 -29.29 -58.42
C SER A 118 47.98 -29.46 -57.57
N ALA A 119 47.87 -30.23 -56.49
CA ALA A 119 48.73 -31.41 -56.26
C ALA A 119 48.11 -32.36 -55.21
N THR A 120 48.24 -33.64 -55.53
CA THR A 120 47.85 -34.89 -54.85
C THR A 120 48.74 -35.28 -53.66
N SER A 121 48.30 -36.33 -52.96
CA SER A 121 49.04 -37.29 -52.09
C SER A 121 49.14 -36.91 -50.60
N SER A 122 49.12 -37.80 -49.61
CA SER A 122 48.70 -39.20 -49.42
C SER A 122 48.84 -39.48 -47.91
N GLU A 123 48.04 -40.42 -47.40
CA GLU A 123 48.35 -41.36 -46.30
C GLU A 123 48.89 -40.96 -44.90
N ASN A 124 48.12 -41.44 -43.92
CA ASN A 124 48.48 -42.22 -42.73
C ASN A 124 49.26 -41.61 -41.55
N GLY A 125 48.72 -41.86 -40.34
CA GLY A 125 49.48 -41.81 -39.09
C GLY A 125 48.63 -41.80 -37.82
N GLN A 126 48.09 -42.96 -37.42
CA GLN A 126 47.76 -43.24 -36.02
C GLN A 126 49.06 -43.25 -35.18
N PHE A 127 49.08 -42.63 -34.00
CA PHE A 127 49.74 -43.20 -32.83
C PHE A 127 49.25 -42.60 -31.50
N SER A 128 49.10 -43.49 -30.53
CA SER A 128 48.65 -43.27 -29.16
C SER A 128 49.71 -42.63 -28.25
N GLY A 129 49.22 -41.95 -27.21
CA GLY A 129 49.63 -42.24 -25.83
C GLY A 129 50.72 -41.34 -25.20
N GLY A 130 50.47 -40.94 -23.96
CA GLY A 130 51.52 -40.47 -23.04
C GLY A 130 51.07 -39.36 -22.10
N GLY A 131 50.63 -39.74 -20.90
CA GLY A 131 50.39 -38.78 -19.82
C GLY A 131 51.69 -38.27 -19.18
N ARG A 132 51.60 -37.14 -18.48
CA ARG A 132 52.45 -36.82 -17.32
C ARG A 132 51.93 -35.60 -16.55
N SER A 133 51.67 -35.82 -15.27
CA SER A 133 51.54 -34.80 -14.22
C SER A 133 52.89 -34.15 -13.91
N ARG A 134 52.94 -32.85 -13.56
CA ARG A 134 53.43 -32.30 -12.26
C ARG A 134 53.57 -30.76 -12.23
N SER A 135 53.26 -30.21 -11.05
CA SER A 135 53.82 -29.02 -10.34
C SER A 135 53.76 -27.65 -11.01
N THR A 136 53.00 -26.68 -10.49
CA THR A 136 53.32 -25.75 -9.38
C THR A 136 54.69 -25.07 -9.50
N GLN A 137 54.74 -23.81 -9.95
CA GLN A 137 55.45 -22.74 -9.26
C GLN A 137 55.05 -21.36 -9.81
N SER A 138 54.93 -20.42 -8.88
CA SER A 138 54.75 -18.98 -9.04
C SER A 138 55.82 -18.33 -9.92
N ASP A 139 55.45 -17.29 -10.66
CA ASP A 139 56.06 -15.96 -10.53
C ASP A 139 55.37 -14.97 -11.48
N SER A 140 54.79 -13.92 -10.92
CA SER A 140 54.29 -12.76 -11.66
C SER A 140 55.46 -11.98 -12.26
N PRO A 141 55.29 -11.46 -13.48
CA PRO A 141 55.48 -10.03 -13.65
C PRO A 141 54.30 -9.42 -14.40
N SER A 142 53.94 -8.23 -13.94
CA SER A 142 53.02 -7.27 -14.54
C SER A 142 53.34 -7.05 -16.03
N GLU A 143 52.56 -7.70 -16.90
CA GLU A 143 52.51 -7.40 -18.33
C GLU A 143 51.17 -6.77 -18.69
N SER A 144 51.29 -5.59 -19.29
CA SER A 144 50.27 -4.87 -20.04
C SER A 144 49.45 -5.80 -20.95
N ILE A 145 48.15 -5.87 -20.70
CA ILE A 145 47.19 -6.47 -21.62
C ILE A 145 47.10 -5.57 -22.86
N MET A 146 47.95 -5.85 -23.84
CA MET A 146 47.76 -5.40 -25.21
C MET A 146 46.61 -6.21 -25.83
N SER A 147 45.59 -5.45 -26.22
CA SER A 147 44.63 -5.68 -27.30
C SER A 147 44.93 -6.90 -28.20
N GLY A 148 44.19 -7.98 -27.96
CA GLY A 148 44.15 -9.17 -28.82
C GLY A 148 42.70 -9.59 -29.07
N SER A 149 42.35 -9.78 -30.35
CA SER A 149 41.07 -10.25 -30.91
C SER A 149 39.82 -9.45 -30.53
N GLY A 150 39.43 -8.53 -31.42
CA GLY A 150 38.19 -7.76 -31.37
C GLY A 150 36.95 -8.62 -31.60
N GLU A 151 36.59 -9.43 -30.60
CA GLU A 151 35.19 -9.81 -30.39
C GLU A 151 34.45 -8.53 -30.01
N SER A 152 33.91 -7.86 -31.03
CA SER A 152 33.10 -6.68 -30.81
C SER A 152 31.93 -7.08 -29.90
N SER A 153 31.94 -6.57 -28.67
CA SER A 153 30.94 -6.90 -27.64
C SER A 153 29.52 -6.70 -28.19
N SER A 154 28.61 -7.62 -27.84
CA SER A 154 27.19 -7.54 -28.20
C SER A 154 26.39 -6.60 -27.29
N PHE A 155 27.03 -5.95 -26.32
CA PHE A 155 26.39 -5.07 -25.34
C PHE A 155 27.23 -3.83 -25.07
N ARG A 156 26.55 -2.75 -24.64
CA ARG A 156 27.21 -1.53 -24.15
C ARG A 156 27.56 -1.70 -22.67
N ILE A 157 28.70 -1.17 -22.26
CA ILE A 157 29.19 -1.25 -20.88
C ILE A 157 28.89 0.08 -20.20
N TYR A 158 28.27 0.01 -19.03
CA TYR A 158 27.92 1.16 -18.20
C TYR A 158 28.38 0.91 -16.76
N ASP A 159 28.44 1.98 -15.97
CA ASP A 159 28.60 1.85 -14.52
C ASP A 159 27.40 1.10 -13.91
N SER A 160 27.64 0.40 -12.80
CA SER A 160 26.61 -0.39 -12.12
C SER A 160 25.41 0.43 -11.63
N THR A 161 25.63 1.71 -11.30
CA THR A 161 24.60 2.66 -10.92
C THR A 161 24.88 4.05 -11.51
N LEU A 162 23.85 4.67 -12.08
CA LEU A 162 23.92 5.91 -12.84
C LEU A 162 23.17 7.04 -12.12
N THR A 163 23.74 8.24 -12.16
CA THR A 163 23.03 9.48 -11.82
C THR A 163 22.04 9.83 -12.95
N ALA A 164 21.11 10.75 -12.70
CA ALA A 164 20.22 11.25 -13.75
C ALA A 164 20.99 11.89 -14.91
N ALA A 165 22.09 12.60 -14.63
CA ALA A 165 22.96 13.22 -15.64
C ALA A 165 23.68 12.19 -16.50
N SER A 166 24.26 11.16 -15.88
CA SER A 166 24.91 10.06 -16.59
C SER A 166 23.92 9.26 -17.43
N LEU A 167 22.72 8.99 -16.88
CA LEU A 167 21.64 8.33 -17.62
C LEU A 167 21.23 9.16 -18.85
N TYR A 168 21.02 10.48 -18.69
CA TYR A 168 20.73 11.39 -19.79
C TYR A 168 21.82 11.35 -20.87
N ALA A 169 23.09 11.40 -20.48
CA ALA A 169 24.21 11.38 -21.41
C ALA A 169 24.22 10.08 -22.25
N HIS A 170 24.05 8.92 -21.62
CA HIS A 170 24.01 7.63 -22.33
C HIS A 170 22.77 7.45 -23.19
N LEU A 171 21.60 7.90 -22.73
CA LEU A 171 20.36 7.80 -23.50
C LEU A 171 20.32 8.77 -24.70
N LYS A 172 21.12 9.84 -24.66
CA LYS A 172 21.29 10.80 -25.76
C LYS A 172 22.14 10.25 -26.91
N GLU A 173 23.00 9.27 -26.64
CA GLU A 173 23.77 8.59 -27.69
C GLU A 173 22.83 7.87 -28.66
N ASP A 174 23.23 7.81 -29.94
CA ASP A 174 22.46 7.12 -30.95
C ASP A 174 22.23 5.66 -30.55
N ARG A 175 20.96 5.28 -30.45
CA ARG A 175 20.55 3.92 -30.07
C ARG A 175 20.97 2.89 -31.11
N ILE A 176 20.92 3.26 -32.40
CA ILE A 176 21.17 2.41 -33.56
C ILE A 176 22.13 3.13 -34.49
N GLY A 177 23.09 2.41 -35.08
CA GLY A 177 24.04 2.95 -36.04
C GLY A 177 25.16 3.78 -35.40
N HIS A 178 25.38 3.61 -34.09
CA HIS A 178 26.43 4.35 -33.40
C HIS A 178 27.82 3.95 -33.94
N ALA A 179 28.66 4.94 -34.23
CA ALA A 179 29.95 4.71 -34.91
C ALA A 179 30.92 3.79 -34.15
N LYS A 180 30.78 3.71 -32.81
CA LYS A 180 31.74 3.00 -31.93
C LYS A 180 31.10 1.97 -30.99
N LEU A 181 29.78 2.01 -30.83
CA LEU A 181 29.08 1.21 -29.83
C LEU A 181 28.09 0.29 -30.54
N PRO A 182 27.85 -0.92 -30.02
CA PRO A 182 26.85 -1.81 -30.60
C PRO A 182 25.45 -1.18 -30.54
N ASP A 183 24.58 -1.64 -31.44
CA ASP A 183 23.17 -1.25 -31.44
C ASP A 183 22.48 -1.68 -30.13
N ALA A 184 21.60 -0.84 -29.62
CA ALA A 184 20.80 -1.11 -28.44
C ALA A 184 19.40 -1.60 -28.84
N ASP A 185 19.33 -2.75 -29.52
CA ASP A 185 18.08 -3.38 -29.94
C ASP A 185 17.17 -3.63 -28.73
N ARG A 186 17.72 -4.22 -27.67
CA ARG A 186 17.08 -4.33 -26.34
C ARG A 186 17.70 -3.31 -25.40
N ARG A 187 16.85 -2.48 -24.80
CA ARG A 187 17.23 -1.47 -23.81
C ARG A 187 16.45 -1.66 -22.51
N LEU A 188 17.12 -1.92 -21.41
CA LEU A 188 16.49 -2.03 -20.09
C LEU A 188 16.88 -0.81 -19.25
N ILE A 189 15.90 -0.06 -18.79
CA ILE A 189 16.08 1.13 -17.97
C ILE A 189 15.38 0.86 -16.64
N TYR A 190 16.14 0.84 -15.56
CA TYR A 190 15.61 0.72 -14.22
C TYR A 190 15.97 1.96 -13.41
N VAL A 191 15.02 2.48 -12.62
CA VAL A 191 15.26 3.59 -11.70
C VAL A 191 14.63 3.26 -10.34
N GLU A 192 15.47 3.21 -9.31
CA GLU A 192 15.03 3.09 -7.93
C GLU A 192 14.66 4.48 -7.38
N GLY A 193 13.48 4.61 -6.78
CA GLY A 193 12.88 5.85 -6.28
C GLY A 193 12.94 6.99 -7.30
N LEU A 194 12.11 6.89 -8.35
CA LEU A 194 12.07 7.85 -9.45
C LEU A 194 11.88 9.30 -8.97
N ASP A 195 12.78 10.20 -9.34
CA ASP A 195 12.75 11.62 -8.98
C ASP A 195 12.57 12.54 -10.22
N PRO A 196 12.32 13.85 -10.03
CA PRO A 196 12.18 14.79 -11.13
C PRO A 196 13.36 14.88 -12.09
N TYR A 197 14.59 14.62 -11.63
CA TYR A 197 15.78 14.66 -12.49
C TYR A 197 15.82 13.45 -13.41
N TYR A 198 15.52 12.25 -12.89
CA TYR A 198 15.36 11.06 -13.72
C TYR A 198 14.19 11.21 -14.69
N ILE A 199 13.05 11.75 -14.25
CA ILE A 199 11.92 12.03 -15.16
C ILE A 199 12.36 12.97 -16.28
N LEU A 200 13.06 14.06 -15.95
CA LEU A 200 13.56 14.99 -16.96
C LEU A 200 14.49 14.28 -17.95
N ALA A 201 15.45 13.49 -17.46
CA ALA A 201 16.38 12.73 -18.30
C ALA A 201 15.63 11.83 -19.29
N LEU A 202 14.68 11.01 -18.79
CA LEU A 202 13.89 10.10 -19.61
C LEU A 202 13.02 10.85 -20.63
N VAL A 203 12.34 11.92 -20.20
CA VAL A 203 11.44 12.70 -21.05
C VAL A 203 12.20 13.44 -22.15
N GLN A 204 13.45 13.85 -21.93
CA GLN A 204 14.27 14.47 -22.98
C GLN A 204 14.79 13.46 -24.01
N THR A 205 15.01 12.21 -23.60
CA THR A 205 15.64 11.20 -24.45
C THR A 205 14.64 10.15 -24.99
N VAL A 206 13.36 10.27 -24.67
CA VAL A 206 12.33 9.33 -25.12
C VAL A 206 12.15 9.39 -26.64
N HIS A 207 12.04 8.23 -27.27
CA HIS A 207 11.73 8.12 -28.70
C HIS A 207 10.24 8.40 -28.97
N GLY A 208 9.92 8.94 -30.14
CA GLY A 208 8.56 9.40 -30.49
C GLY A 208 7.45 8.38 -30.20
N TYR A 209 7.62 7.12 -30.61
CA TYR A 209 6.62 6.07 -30.36
C TYR A 209 6.49 5.66 -28.89
N GLN A 210 7.49 5.95 -28.05
CA GLN A 210 7.48 5.64 -26.62
C GLN A 210 6.90 6.78 -25.78
N VAL A 211 6.74 7.99 -26.34
CA VAL A 211 6.26 9.19 -25.61
C VAL A 211 4.96 8.91 -24.86
N TYR A 212 3.95 8.36 -25.54
CA TYR A 212 2.64 8.09 -24.94
C TYR A 212 2.74 7.05 -23.83
N GLY A 213 3.51 6.00 -24.10
CA GLY A 213 3.78 4.95 -23.15
C GLY A 213 4.47 5.44 -21.88
N LEU A 214 5.53 6.22 -22.04
CA LEU A 214 6.28 6.78 -20.91
C LEU A 214 5.42 7.77 -20.12
N ARG A 215 4.67 8.66 -20.80
CA ARG A 215 3.70 9.56 -20.15
C ARG A 215 2.73 8.77 -19.27
N ASP A 216 2.12 7.74 -19.85
CA ASP A 216 1.15 6.89 -19.17
C ASP A 216 1.78 6.18 -17.95
N THR A 217 3.03 5.73 -18.11
CA THR A 217 3.79 5.07 -17.05
C THR A 217 4.09 6.01 -15.89
N LEU A 218 4.55 7.23 -16.18
CA LEU A 218 4.95 8.22 -15.18
C LEU A 218 3.77 8.66 -14.30
N TRP A 219 2.62 8.98 -14.90
CA TRP A 219 1.48 9.42 -14.09
C TRP A 219 0.95 8.26 -13.24
N LYS A 220 0.86 7.03 -13.76
CA LYS A 220 0.41 5.86 -13.00
C LYS A 220 1.33 5.54 -11.83
N TYR A 221 2.64 5.70 -12.04
CA TYR A 221 3.63 5.55 -10.99
C TYR A 221 3.49 6.63 -9.90
N LEU A 222 3.27 7.88 -10.27
CA LEU A 222 3.08 8.95 -9.29
C LEU A 222 1.73 8.81 -8.55
N ALA A 223 0.68 8.39 -9.25
CA ALA A 223 -0.68 8.27 -8.72
C ALA A 223 -0.98 6.98 -7.93
N LEU A 224 -0.02 6.04 -7.84
CA LEU A 224 -0.27 4.71 -7.27
C LEU A 224 -1.40 3.96 -7.98
N GLU A 225 -1.49 4.11 -9.30
CA GLU A 225 -2.51 3.45 -10.11
C GLU A 225 -2.13 1.99 -10.40
N CYS A 226 -3.06 1.08 -10.13
CA CYS A 226 -2.90 -0.34 -10.40
C CYS A 226 -3.34 -0.67 -11.83
N SER A 227 -2.49 -1.31 -12.64
CA SER A 227 -2.85 -1.73 -13.99
C SER A 227 -2.00 -2.90 -14.48
N ILE A 228 -2.63 -3.92 -15.03
CA ILE A 228 -1.97 -5.07 -15.68
C ILE A 228 -2.64 -5.27 -17.03
N LYS A 229 -2.01 -4.77 -18.11
CA LYS A 229 -2.67 -4.71 -19.43
C LYS A 229 -1.68 -4.90 -20.57
N VAL A 230 -2.24 -5.22 -21.73
CA VAL A 230 -1.56 -5.20 -23.03
C VAL A 230 -2.27 -4.20 -23.94
N LYS A 231 -1.51 -3.24 -24.46
CA LYS A 231 -2.01 -2.23 -25.39
C LYS A 231 -1.39 -2.46 -26.75
N MET A 232 -2.25 -2.62 -27.75
CA MET A 232 -1.90 -2.65 -29.17
C MET A 232 -2.84 -1.68 -29.88
N PRO A 233 -2.36 -0.50 -30.32
CA PRO A 233 -3.18 0.43 -31.06
C PRO A 233 -3.60 -0.20 -32.39
N VAL A 234 -4.91 -0.16 -32.65
CA VAL A 234 -5.51 -0.70 -33.88
C VAL A 234 -5.22 0.18 -35.10
N ASN A 235 -4.99 1.48 -34.87
CA ASN A 235 -4.76 2.48 -35.90
C ASN A 235 -3.45 3.24 -35.60
N GLY A 236 -2.66 3.51 -36.64
CA GLY A 236 -1.43 4.31 -36.54
C GLY A 236 -0.17 3.46 -36.51
N PHE A 237 0.86 3.93 -35.81
CA PHE A 237 2.12 3.21 -35.67
C PHE A 237 1.91 1.93 -34.87
N HIS A 238 2.22 0.78 -35.47
CA HIS A 238 2.14 -0.48 -34.75
C HIS A 238 3.33 -0.58 -33.78
N TYR A 239 3.04 -0.37 -32.50
CA TYR A 239 3.90 -0.76 -31.39
C TYR A 239 3.07 -1.61 -30.42
N PHE A 240 3.73 -2.36 -29.56
CA PHE A 240 3.08 -2.99 -28.42
C PHE A 240 3.54 -2.34 -27.12
N GLN A 241 2.65 -2.33 -26.13
CA GLN A 241 2.93 -1.91 -24.76
C GLN A 241 2.40 -2.99 -23.80
N LEU A 242 3.29 -3.58 -23.01
CA LEU A 242 2.95 -4.52 -21.94
C LEU A 242 3.16 -3.78 -20.61
N GLU A 243 2.10 -3.54 -19.85
CA GLU A 243 2.16 -2.69 -18.65
C GLU A 243 1.82 -3.46 -17.38
N PHE A 244 2.66 -3.29 -16.36
CA PHE A 244 2.47 -3.84 -15.03
C PHE A 244 2.77 -2.75 -14.00
N HIS A 245 1.73 -2.25 -13.35
CA HIS A 245 1.80 -1.25 -12.29
C HIS A 245 1.14 -1.82 -11.06
N LEU A 246 1.94 -2.05 -10.01
CA LEU A 246 1.50 -2.72 -8.80
C LEU A 246 1.83 -1.87 -7.58
N PRO A 247 0.87 -1.08 -7.08
CA PRO A 247 0.99 -0.40 -5.79
C PRO A 247 0.77 -1.41 -4.65
N TYR A 248 1.57 -1.32 -3.60
CA TYR A 248 1.54 -2.20 -2.44
C TYR A 248 1.97 -1.47 -1.18
N TYR A 249 1.81 -2.15 -0.05
CA TYR A 249 2.22 -1.66 1.26
C TYR A 249 3.39 -2.49 1.75
N ALA A 250 4.47 -1.80 2.10
CA ALA A 250 5.71 -2.38 2.59
C ALA A 250 5.83 -2.10 4.09
N LEU A 251 6.04 -3.14 4.90
CA LEU A 251 6.25 -2.97 6.33
C LEU A 251 7.73 -2.64 6.60
N ARG A 252 8.02 -1.51 7.24
CA ARG A 252 9.39 -1.05 7.48
C ARG A 252 9.58 -0.58 8.93
N MET A 253 10.84 -0.54 9.35
CA MET A 253 11.26 0.04 10.63
C MET A 253 11.96 1.36 10.32
N SER A 254 11.37 2.47 10.72
CA SER A 254 11.99 3.79 10.60
C SER A 254 12.75 4.11 11.89
N LEU A 255 14.02 4.48 11.75
CA LEU A 255 14.92 4.78 12.88
C LEU A 255 15.01 6.28 13.17
N ARG A 256 14.17 7.13 12.56
CA ARG A 256 14.28 8.59 12.67
C ARG A 256 12.93 9.29 12.57
N ASP A 257 12.81 10.45 13.22
CA ASP A 257 11.73 11.41 12.95
C ASP A 257 11.88 11.94 11.51
N GLU A 258 11.03 11.42 10.62
CA GLU A 258 10.99 11.69 9.17
C GLU A 258 10.71 13.16 8.81
N SER A 259 10.48 14.02 9.81
CA SER A 259 10.31 15.46 9.61
C SER A 259 11.57 16.16 9.09
N SER A 260 12.75 15.56 9.24
CA SER A 260 14.04 16.21 8.96
C SER A 260 14.76 15.80 7.67
N SER A 261 14.32 14.73 6.99
CA SER A 261 14.98 14.20 5.79
C SER A 261 13.98 13.98 4.65
N ARG A 262 13.17 14.99 4.35
CA ARG A 262 12.41 15.01 3.10
C ARG A 262 13.41 15.17 1.97
N ASN A 263 13.85 14.06 1.39
CA ASN A 263 14.65 14.08 0.17
C ASN A 263 13.86 14.85 -0.89
N PHE A 264 14.39 15.99 -1.31
CA PHE A 264 13.76 16.82 -2.31
C PHE A 264 13.62 16.01 -3.60
N GLY A 265 12.39 15.69 -4.00
CA GLY A 265 12.11 15.05 -5.28
C GLY A 265 11.72 13.58 -5.26
N THR A 266 11.58 12.87 -4.13
CA THR A 266 10.93 11.55 -4.18
C THR A 266 9.40 11.70 -4.19
N PRO A 267 8.63 10.78 -4.81
CA PRO A 267 7.18 10.76 -4.72
C PRO A 267 6.77 10.79 -3.25
N GLN A 268 5.83 11.67 -2.89
CA GLN A 268 5.33 11.74 -1.52
C GLN A 268 4.44 10.53 -1.25
N ARG A 269 5.05 9.42 -0.83
CA ARG A 269 4.36 8.22 -0.39
C ARG A 269 3.86 8.39 1.04
N GLN A 270 2.68 7.85 1.33
CA GLN A 270 2.13 7.91 2.67
C GLN A 270 2.90 6.95 3.59
N TRP A 271 3.44 7.48 4.70
CA TRP A 271 3.90 6.68 5.83
C TRP A 271 2.79 6.59 6.87
N ILE A 272 2.42 5.36 7.24
CA ILE A 272 1.44 5.08 8.28
C ILE A 272 2.20 4.55 9.49
N ASP A 273 2.28 5.38 10.53
CA ASP A 273 2.89 5.02 11.80
C ASP A 273 2.05 3.94 12.49
N LEU A 274 2.67 2.80 12.82
CA LEU A 274 2.05 1.68 13.53
C LEU A 274 2.43 1.64 15.01
N THR A 275 3.15 2.62 15.54
CA THR A 275 3.52 2.68 16.97
C THR A 275 2.32 2.67 17.91
N PHE A 276 1.14 3.09 17.44
CA PHE A 276 -0.11 2.99 18.21
C PHE A 276 -0.53 1.53 18.53
N TRP A 277 0.07 0.54 17.87
CA TRP A 277 -0.12 -0.88 18.15
C TRP A 277 0.88 -1.44 19.15
N THR A 278 2.08 -0.87 19.22
CA THR A 278 3.23 -1.42 19.95
C THR A 278 3.52 -0.71 21.27
N GLN A 279 2.59 0.10 21.77
CA GLN A 279 2.75 1.02 22.91
C GLN A 279 3.20 0.37 24.25
N ASN A 280 3.27 -0.97 24.34
CA ASN A 280 3.75 -1.69 25.53
C ASN A 280 5.20 -2.22 25.41
N SER A 281 5.84 -2.17 24.23
CA SER A 281 7.21 -2.68 24.04
C SER A 281 8.24 -1.59 24.33
N SER A 282 8.37 -1.18 25.60
CA SER A 282 9.34 -0.17 26.05
C SER A 282 10.82 -0.59 25.96
N GLU A 283 11.14 -1.73 25.32
CA GLU A 283 12.46 -2.36 25.42
C GLU A 283 13.33 -2.31 24.14
N LEU A 284 12.80 -1.90 22.98
CA LEU A 284 13.61 -1.67 21.77
C LEU A 284 13.59 -0.19 21.38
N GLY A 285 14.70 0.51 21.62
CA GLY A 285 14.83 1.97 21.45
C GLY A 285 14.39 2.49 20.08
N ASP A 286 13.87 3.73 20.07
CA ASP A 286 13.56 4.71 18.99
C ASP A 286 13.11 4.25 17.59
N SER A 287 12.99 2.96 17.30
CA SER A 287 12.59 2.43 16.00
C SER A 287 11.07 2.39 15.88
N LYS A 288 10.53 3.32 15.08
CA LYS A 288 9.10 3.38 14.77
C LYS A 288 8.80 2.35 13.68
N THR A 289 8.01 1.33 14.00
CA THR A 289 7.47 0.43 12.96
C THR A 289 6.34 1.13 12.24
N GLY A 290 6.32 1.07 10.91
CA GLY A 290 5.25 1.65 10.11
C GLY A 290 5.13 0.99 8.75
N ILE A 291 4.10 1.41 8.02
CA ILE A 291 3.82 0.95 6.67
C ILE A 291 4.13 2.09 5.70
N HIS A 292 4.89 1.77 4.67
CA HIS A 292 5.20 2.68 3.57
C HIS A 292 4.42 2.26 2.32
N GLU A 293 3.74 3.22 1.67
CA GLU A 293 3.20 3.00 0.33
C GLU A 293 4.34 2.89 -0.69
N ALA A 294 4.33 1.81 -1.47
CA ALA A 294 5.33 1.58 -2.50
C ALA A 294 4.66 1.15 -3.81
N GLN A 295 5.36 1.32 -4.92
CA GLN A 295 4.91 0.84 -6.21
C GLN A 295 6.07 0.29 -7.03
N ILE A 296 5.78 -0.80 -7.74
CA ILE A 296 6.59 -1.32 -8.82
C ILE A 296 5.84 -1.05 -10.13
N SER A 297 6.50 -0.42 -11.09
CA SER A 297 6.01 -0.18 -12.44
C SER A 297 6.99 -0.75 -13.45
N ILE A 298 6.53 -1.65 -14.30
CA ILE A 298 7.32 -2.27 -15.36
C ILE A 298 6.52 -2.14 -16.64
N VAL A 299 7.10 -1.49 -17.65
CA VAL A 299 6.46 -1.34 -18.95
C VAL A 299 7.42 -1.69 -20.07
N VAL A 300 6.99 -2.60 -20.93
CA VAL A 300 7.75 -3.07 -22.10
C VAL A 300 7.15 -2.46 -23.35
N PHE A 301 7.95 -1.74 -24.12
CA PHE A 301 7.60 -1.13 -25.39
C PHE A 301 8.39 -1.75 -26.53
N GLY A 302 7.78 -1.99 -27.67
CA GLY A 302 8.55 -2.35 -28.87
C GLY A 302 7.79 -2.09 -30.15
N SER A 303 8.53 -1.80 -31.20
CA SER A 303 8.01 -1.80 -32.57
C SER A 303 7.94 -3.21 -33.15
N ASP A 304 8.76 -4.14 -32.62
CA ASP A 304 8.77 -5.56 -32.96
C ASP A 304 9.46 -6.40 -31.85
N GLU A 305 9.54 -7.72 -32.03
CA GLU A 305 10.17 -8.66 -31.09
C GLU A 305 11.69 -8.50 -30.97
N THR A 306 12.32 -7.81 -31.91
CA THR A 306 13.77 -7.61 -31.96
C THR A 306 14.18 -6.33 -31.27
N ARG A 307 13.34 -5.29 -31.33
CA ARG A 307 13.62 -3.97 -30.80
C ARG A 307 12.58 -3.54 -29.78
N TRP A 308 13.02 -3.53 -28.53
CA TRP A 308 12.16 -3.16 -27.42
C TRP A 308 12.92 -2.50 -26.28
N THR A 309 12.18 -1.76 -25.46
CA THR A 309 12.67 -1.01 -24.32
C THR A 309 11.82 -1.35 -23.11
N VAL A 310 12.45 -1.52 -21.95
CA VAL A 310 11.76 -1.66 -20.67
C VAL A 310 12.05 -0.47 -19.80
N TYR A 311 11.00 0.07 -19.20
CA TYR A 311 11.10 1.00 -18.09
C TYR A 311 10.65 0.28 -16.83
N GLY A 312 11.54 0.19 -15.85
CA GLY A 312 11.28 -0.35 -14.51
C GLY A 312 11.45 0.74 -13.47
N PHE A 313 10.39 1.08 -12.73
CA PHE A 313 10.42 2.04 -11.64
C PHE A 313 9.98 1.34 -10.36
N GLU A 314 10.77 1.46 -9.30
CA GLU A 314 10.47 0.85 -8.00
C GLU A 314 10.69 1.90 -6.92
N ASP A 315 9.75 2.09 -6.00
CA ASP A 315 10.00 2.94 -4.83
C ASP A 315 11.12 2.35 -3.97
N THR A 316 12.07 3.20 -3.54
CA THR A 316 13.18 2.77 -2.67
C THR A 316 12.68 2.26 -1.33
N ASP A 317 13.25 1.14 -0.89
CA ASP A 317 13.21 0.76 0.51
C ASP A 317 14.05 1.75 1.33
N LEU A 318 13.41 2.52 2.21
CA LEU A 318 14.06 3.41 3.20
C LEU A 318 15.12 2.70 4.09
N ASN A 319 15.21 1.36 4.00
CA ASN A 319 16.12 0.52 4.77
C ASN A 319 17.40 0.09 4.03
N LYS A 320 17.54 0.32 2.72
CA LYS A 320 18.74 -0.14 1.98
C LYS A 320 20.02 0.62 2.34
N ASP A 321 19.90 1.86 2.79
CA ASP A 321 21.05 2.70 3.18
C ASP A 321 21.80 2.20 4.43
N ARG A 322 21.35 1.10 5.07
CA ARG A 322 21.95 0.60 6.32
C ARG A 322 22.66 -0.74 6.23
N LYS A 323 22.55 -1.48 5.11
CA LYS A 323 23.39 -2.69 4.95
C LYS A 323 24.87 -2.36 4.72
N SER A 324 25.21 -1.11 4.47
CA SER A 324 26.61 -0.66 4.38
C SER A 324 27.24 -0.30 5.74
N ASP A 325 26.44 -0.08 6.80
CA ASP A 325 26.95 0.47 8.07
C ASP A 325 26.62 -0.37 9.31
N SER A 326 25.92 -1.50 9.19
CA SER A 326 25.72 -2.41 10.33
C SER A 326 26.94 -3.31 10.51
N ASN A 327 27.93 -2.81 11.25
CA ASN A 327 28.79 -3.60 12.13
C ASN A 327 27.91 -4.32 13.18
N SER A 328 27.09 -5.29 12.76
CA SER A 328 26.56 -6.29 13.67
C SER A 328 27.66 -7.32 13.92
N SER A 329 28.60 -6.91 14.77
CA SER A 329 29.44 -7.82 15.53
C SER A 329 28.54 -8.66 16.43
N ASP A 330 28.15 -9.85 15.97
CA ASP A 330 28.06 -11.10 16.76
C ASP A 330 27.50 -12.22 15.87
N ASP A 331 28.40 -12.84 15.08
CA ASP A 331 28.41 -14.28 14.83
C ASP A 331 29.69 -14.57 14.02
N GLY A 332 30.62 -15.25 14.67
CA GLY A 332 31.95 -15.56 14.14
C GLY A 332 31.92 -16.52 12.96
N ASP A 333 33.05 -16.51 12.24
CA ASP A 333 33.42 -17.39 11.13
C ASP A 333 32.75 -17.09 9.77
N SER A 334 33.21 -16.02 9.13
CA SER A 334 33.45 -16.02 7.68
C SER A 334 34.51 -14.99 7.32
N ASP A 335 35.77 -15.27 7.68
CA ASP A 335 36.91 -14.78 6.91
C ASP A 335 36.80 -15.32 5.46
N ASP A 336 37.26 -14.53 4.49
CA ASP A 336 37.30 -14.79 3.03
C ASP A 336 36.03 -14.50 2.22
N SER A 337 35.67 -13.23 2.07
CA SER A 337 35.09 -12.78 0.79
C SER A 337 35.96 -11.69 0.18
N GLU A 338 37.04 -12.15 -0.45
CA GLU A 338 37.60 -11.49 -1.64
C GLU A 338 36.45 -11.11 -2.57
N ASP A 339 36.59 -9.98 -3.26
CA ASP A 339 35.70 -9.43 -4.28
C ASP A 339 35.18 -10.51 -5.27
N GLN A 340 34.20 -11.31 -4.85
CA GLN A 340 33.48 -12.19 -5.74
C GLN A 340 32.75 -11.27 -6.68
N ASP A 341 33.26 -11.17 -7.91
CA ASP A 341 32.63 -10.60 -9.08
C ASP A 341 31.11 -10.87 -8.99
N MET A 342 30.38 -9.91 -8.41
CA MET A 342 28.94 -10.08 -8.23
C MET A 342 28.39 -10.15 -9.63
N LEU A 343 27.98 -11.36 -10.01
CA LEU A 343 27.46 -11.63 -11.34
C LEU A 343 26.43 -10.55 -11.65
N PRO A 344 26.47 -9.96 -12.86
CA PRO A 344 25.58 -8.85 -13.21
C PRO A 344 24.15 -9.24 -12.83
N TYR A 345 23.40 -8.32 -12.22
CA TYR A 345 22.07 -8.58 -11.68
C TYR A 345 21.04 -7.73 -12.42
N ASP A 346 19.92 -8.33 -12.85
CA ASP A 346 18.82 -7.59 -13.47
C ASP A 346 17.87 -7.13 -12.37
N PRO A 347 17.84 -5.81 -12.05
CA PRO A 347 16.98 -5.30 -11.00
C PRO A 347 15.51 -5.37 -11.37
N ILE A 348 15.12 -5.40 -12.65
CA ILE A 348 13.72 -5.42 -13.08
C ILE A 348 13.10 -6.81 -12.79
N ILE A 349 13.82 -7.89 -13.09
CA ILE A 349 13.38 -9.26 -12.84
C ILE A 349 13.71 -9.73 -11.42
N ASP A 350 14.63 -9.06 -10.73
CA ASP A 350 15.15 -9.48 -9.42
C ASP A 350 15.93 -10.82 -9.52
N ALA A 351 16.77 -10.97 -10.56
CA ALA A 351 17.49 -12.21 -10.84
C ALA A 351 18.89 -12.00 -11.47
N PRO A 352 19.82 -12.97 -11.32
CA PRO A 352 21.13 -12.91 -11.98
C PRO A 352 21.02 -12.82 -13.50
N CYS A 353 21.79 -11.91 -14.10
CA CYS A 353 21.80 -11.60 -15.52
C CYS A 353 22.10 -12.81 -16.39
N ASP A 354 22.94 -13.77 -15.98
CA ASP A 354 23.29 -14.92 -16.84
C ASP A 354 22.08 -15.67 -17.41
N ARG A 355 20.97 -15.69 -16.66
CA ARG A 355 19.70 -16.28 -17.11
C ARG A 355 18.84 -15.32 -17.93
N VAL A 356 18.96 -14.01 -17.69
CA VAL A 356 18.21 -12.93 -18.34
C VAL A 356 18.84 -12.47 -19.67
N ASN A 357 20.16 -12.64 -19.78
CA ASN A 357 20.98 -12.36 -20.95
C ASN A 357 20.50 -13.11 -22.20
N LEU A 358 19.76 -14.20 -21.99
CA LEU A 358 19.25 -15.08 -23.03
C LEU A 358 17.79 -14.79 -23.43
N ILE A 359 17.11 -13.85 -22.77
CA ILE A 359 15.69 -13.57 -23.03
C ILE A 359 15.58 -12.39 -24.00
N TRP A 360 15.31 -12.73 -25.27
CA TRP A 360 15.08 -11.76 -26.35
C TRP A 360 13.60 -11.51 -26.63
N ASP A 361 12.72 -12.47 -26.35
CA ASP A 361 11.29 -12.29 -26.54
C ASP A 361 10.73 -11.34 -25.45
N PRO A 362 10.19 -10.17 -25.82
CA PRO A 362 9.68 -9.18 -24.87
C PRO A 362 8.51 -9.73 -24.04
N ARG A 363 7.68 -10.62 -24.60
CA ARG A 363 6.56 -11.22 -23.88
C ARG A 363 7.03 -12.17 -22.80
N ARG A 364 8.03 -12.99 -23.13
CA ARG A 364 8.64 -13.91 -22.16
C ARG A 364 9.35 -13.14 -21.04
N TYR A 365 10.04 -12.06 -21.39
CA TYR A 365 10.65 -11.17 -20.40
C TYR A 365 9.60 -10.57 -19.47
N TYR A 366 8.51 -10.03 -20.03
CA TYR A 366 7.41 -9.42 -19.27
C TYR A 366 6.76 -10.41 -18.29
N ILE A 367 6.41 -11.62 -18.74
CA ILE A 367 5.82 -12.64 -17.86
C ILE A 367 6.77 -13.04 -16.73
N LEU A 368 8.06 -13.19 -17.02
CA LEU A 368 9.05 -13.50 -16.00
C LEU A 368 9.17 -12.38 -14.96
N ALA A 369 9.21 -11.12 -15.41
CA ALA A 369 9.25 -9.96 -14.52
C ALA A 369 8.01 -9.91 -13.62
N ILE A 370 6.80 -10.03 -14.18
CA ILE A 370 5.56 -10.03 -13.40
C ILE A 370 5.53 -11.15 -12.37
N ASN A 371 5.87 -12.38 -12.77
CA ASN A 371 5.88 -13.53 -11.88
C ASN A 371 6.74 -13.27 -10.63
N ARG A 372 7.97 -12.77 -10.84
CA ARG A 372 8.90 -12.46 -9.76
C ARG A 372 8.42 -11.31 -8.89
N ARG A 373 7.92 -10.23 -9.49
CA ARG A 373 7.44 -9.07 -8.75
C ARG A 373 6.16 -9.36 -7.97
N LEU A 374 5.24 -10.15 -8.52
CA LEU A 374 4.04 -10.59 -7.81
C LEU A 374 4.38 -11.49 -6.62
N ASP A 375 5.33 -12.41 -6.74
CA ASP A 375 5.74 -13.25 -5.62
C ASP A 375 6.38 -12.41 -4.50
N ARG A 376 7.29 -11.48 -4.85
CA ARG A 376 7.90 -10.55 -3.89
C ARG A 376 6.86 -9.69 -3.17
N VAL A 377 5.96 -9.03 -3.90
CA VAL A 377 4.87 -8.23 -3.33
C VAL A 377 3.92 -9.11 -2.50
N GLY A 378 3.66 -10.34 -2.95
CA GLY A 378 2.88 -11.33 -2.20
C GLY A 378 3.48 -11.61 -0.84
N ASN A 379 4.81 -11.79 -0.75
CA ASN A 379 5.49 -12.03 0.52
C ASN A 379 5.40 -10.83 1.47
N GLU A 380 5.55 -9.61 0.97
CA GLU A 380 5.36 -8.37 1.75
C GLU A 380 3.94 -8.31 2.35
N TRP A 381 2.92 -8.61 1.54
CA TRP A 381 1.54 -8.67 2.01
C TRP A 381 1.31 -9.77 3.05
N ILE A 382 1.91 -10.95 2.85
CA ILE A 382 1.81 -12.06 3.82
C ILE A 382 2.38 -11.62 5.17
N GLU A 383 3.56 -11.01 5.19
CA GLU A 383 4.20 -10.55 6.42
C GLU A 383 3.39 -9.46 7.12
N LEU A 384 2.89 -8.49 6.36
CA LEU A 384 2.07 -7.40 6.86
C LEU A 384 0.78 -7.92 7.52
N VAL A 385 0.04 -8.77 6.82
CA VAL A 385 -1.24 -9.33 7.32
C VAL A 385 -1.00 -10.21 8.54
N ARG A 386 0.07 -11.01 8.57
CA ARG A 386 0.42 -11.84 9.74
C ARG A 386 0.70 -10.99 10.98
N LYS A 387 1.48 -9.92 10.83
CA LYS A 387 1.78 -9.01 11.96
C LYS A 387 0.53 -8.26 12.43
N LEU A 388 -0.29 -7.80 11.49
CA LEU A 388 -1.57 -7.16 11.80
C LEU A 388 -2.49 -8.10 12.59
N GLU A 389 -2.61 -9.36 12.16
CA GLU A 389 -3.40 -10.36 12.88
C GLU A 389 -2.86 -10.59 14.30
N GLY A 390 -1.55 -10.71 14.45
CA GLY A 390 -0.88 -10.85 15.75
C GLY A 390 -1.18 -9.70 16.69
N TRP A 391 -1.05 -8.45 16.23
CA TRP A 391 -1.33 -7.28 17.06
C TRP A 391 -2.80 -7.15 17.45
N ILE A 392 -3.73 -7.47 16.53
CA ILE A 392 -5.16 -7.48 16.85
C ILE A 392 -5.49 -8.56 17.87
N GLN A 393 -4.86 -9.73 17.76
CA GLN A 393 -5.02 -10.82 18.72
C GLN A 393 -4.56 -10.39 20.11
N GLU A 394 -3.34 -9.86 20.23
CA GLU A 394 -2.79 -9.36 21.49
C GLU A 394 -3.66 -8.28 22.12
N TYR A 395 -4.11 -7.30 21.32
CA TYR A 395 -4.99 -6.24 21.78
C TYR A 395 -6.35 -6.80 22.25
N THR A 396 -6.93 -7.72 21.48
CA THR A 396 -8.20 -8.37 21.83
C THR A 396 -8.08 -9.07 23.17
N GLU A 397 -6.99 -9.80 23.42
CA GLU A 397 -6.74 -10.53 24.67
C GLU A 397 -6.55 -9.58 25.86
N LYS A 398 -5.80 -8.48 25.68
CA LYS A 398 -5.59 -7.46 26.71
C LYS A 398 -6.89 -6.82 27.19
N TYR A 399 -7.83 -6.55 26.28
CA TYR A 399 -9.09 -5.86 26.57
C TYR A 399 -10.31 -6.80 26.69
N GLN A 400 -10.11 -8.12 26.87
CA GLN A 400 -11.21 -9.02 27.27
C GLN A 400 -11.86 -8.59 28.60
N ILE A 401 -11.11 -7.90 29.46
CA ILE A 401 -11.61 -7.27 30.68
C ILE A 401 -12.06 -5.85 30.31
N LEU A 402 -13.36 -5.58 30.48
CA LEU A 402 -13.99 -4.30 30.12
C LEU A 402 -13.16 -3.08 30.59
N PRO A 403 -12.99 -2.04 29.76
CA PRO A 403 -12.35 -0.80 30.18
C PRO A 403 -13.10 -0.21 31.38
N ASN A 404 -12.35 0.05 32.46
CA ASN A 404 -12.92 0.49 33.74
C ASN A 404 -12.92 2.01 33.87
N THR A 405 -12.17 2.70 33.01
CA THR A 405 -12.06 4.15 32.99
C THR A 405 -12.56 4.74 31.66
N PRO A 406 -13.10 5.97 31.66
CA PRO A 406 -13.47 6.66 30.42
C PRO A 406 -12.29 6.88 29.46
N GLU A 407 -11.09 7.06 29.99
CA GLU A 407 -9.86 7.29 29.22
C GLU A 407 -9.42 6.02 28.46
N GLU A 408 -9.42 4.86 29.13
CA GLU A 408 -9.19 3.56 28.47
C GLU A 408 -10.18 3.32 27.33
N MET A 409 -11.45 3.68 27.55
CA MET A 409 -12.50 3.52 26.56
C MET A 409 -12.28 4.40 25.33
N MET A 410 -11.87 5.66 25.52
CA MET A 410 -11.51 6.55 24.41
C MET A 410 -10.32 6.02 23.62
N ASN A 411 -9.27 5.55 24.30
CA ASN A 411 -8.10 4.96 23.64
C ASN A 411 -8.48 3.71 22.82
N VAL A 412 -9.40 2.88 23.32
CA VAL A 412 -9.91 1.73 22.57
C VAL A 412 -10.70 2.16 21.34
N PHE A 413 -11.56 3.18 21.44
CA PHE A 413 -12.29 3.69 20.28
C PHE A 413 -11.36 4.28 19.21
N ASP A 414 -10.37 5.07 19.62
CA ASP A 414 -9.39 5.65 18.71
C ASP A 414 -8.57 4.55 18.01
N TRP A 415 -8.16 3.52 18.75
CA TRP A 415 -7.49 2.34 18.18
C TRP A 415 -8.39 1.59 17.19
N ILE A 416 -9.65 1.31 17.55
CA ILE A 416 -10.62 0.63 16.68
C ILE A 416 -10.80 1.40 15.37
N HIS A 417 -10.95 2.72 15.46
CA HIS A 417 -11.15 3.57 14.30
C HIS A 417 -9.93 3.59 13.37
N LYS A 418 -8.74 3.82 13.93
CA LYS A 418 -7.47 3.79 13.16
C LYS A 418 -7.23 2.43 12.52
N THR A 419 -7.43 1.36 13.26
CA THR A 419 -7.29 -0.03 12.79
C THR A 419 -8.30 -0.33 11.67
N SER A 420 -9.55 0.07 11.83
CA SER A 420 -10.60 -0.15 10.83
C SER A 420 -10.32 0.60 9.53
N SER A 421 -9.84 1.85 9.63
CA SER A 421 -9.42 2.64 8.48
C SER A 421 -8.25 1.97 7.76
N LEU A 422 -7.22 1.55 8.50
CA LEU A 422 -6.08 0.88 7.90
C LEU A 422 -6.48 -0.43 7.20
N ILE A 423 -7.28 -1.29 7.85
CA ILE A 423 -7.75 -2.54 7.23
C ILE A 423 -8.57 -2.25 5.96
N HIS A 424 -9.36 -1.19 5.96
CA HIS A 424 -10.11 -0.76 4.79
C HIS A 424 -9.16 -0.40 3.64
N ASP A 425 -8.15 0.43 3.89
CA ASP A 425 -7.21 0.91 2.87
C ASP A 425 -6.33 -0.24 2.33
N LEU A 426 -5.88 -1.14 3.22
CA LEU A 426 -5.16 -2.36 2.84
C LEU A 426 -6.02 -3.26 1.93
N LYS A 427 -7.28 -3.48 2.32
CA LYS A 427 -8.20 -4.30 1.54
C LYS A 427 -8.46 -3.69 0.18
N GLU A 428 -8.77 -2.39 0.11
CA GLU A 428 -9.05 -1.70 -1.15
C GLU A 428 -7.88 -1.82 -2.14
N ARG A 429 -6.64 -1.64 -1.66
CA ARG A 429 -5.43 -1.76 -2.48
C ARG A 429 -5.24 -3.18 -3.02
N LEU A 430 -5.48 -4.18 -2.17
CA LEU A 430 -5.37 -5.59 -2.54
C LEU A 430 -6.47 -6.00 -3.52
N SER A 431 -7.72 -5.56 -3.31
CA SER A 431 -8.84 -5.81 -4.22
C SER A 431 -8.56 -5.27 -5.63
N LYS A 432 -8.01 -4.05 -5.74
CA LYS A 432 -7.62 -3.45 -7.04
C LYS A 432 -6.57 -4.30 -7.77
N THR A 433 -5.62 -4.88 -7.04
CA THR A 433 -4.60 -5.79 -7.61
C THR A 433 -5.24 -7.06 -8.16
N ILE A 434 -6.10 -7.69 -7.35
CA ILE A 434 -6.80 -8.93 -7.71
C ILE A 434 -7.72 -8.70 -8.90
N GLU A 435 -8.46 -7.59 -8.92
CA GLU A 435 -9.33 -7.20 -10.03
C GLU A 435 -8.54 -6.98 -11.33
N ALA A 436 -7.43 -6.24 -11.28
CA ALA A 436 -6.57 -6.04 -12.44
C ALA A 436 -6.03 -7.37 -12.99
N TRP A 437 -5.62 -8.28 -12.10
CA TRP A 437 -5.19 -9.63 -12.49
C TRP A 437 -6.32 -10.46 -13.11
N HIS A 438 -7.53 -10.43 -12.54
CA HIS A 438 -8.68 -11.12 -13.11
C HIS A 438 -9.08 -10.59 -14.48
N ILE A 439 -9.04 -9.27 -14.69
CA ILE A 439 -9.29 -8.67 -16.01
C ILE A 439 -8.24 -9.17 -17.01
N PHE A 440 -6.96 -9.14 -16.63
CA PHE A 440 -5.85 -9.63 -17.44
C PHE A 440 -6.02 -11.10 -17.82
N THR A 441 -6.36 -11.96 -16.86
CA THR A 441 -6.48 -13.42 -17.01
C THR A 441 -7.85 -13.90 -17.51
N SER A 442 -8.82 -13.00 -17.67
CA SER A 442 -10.16 -13.37 -18.13
C SER A 442 -10.12 -14.01 -19.54
N PRO A 443 -11.12 -14.83 -19.93
CA PRO A 443 -11.14 -15.47 -21.24
C PRO A 443 -11.08 -14.51 -22.43
N ASN A 444 -11.50 -13.26 -22.25
CA ASN A 444 -11.41 -12.17 -23.24
C ASN A 444 -10.37 -11.11 -22.83
N GLY A 445 -9.53 -11.46 -21.86
CA GLY A 445 -8.48 -10.63 -21.28
C GLY A 445 -7.22 -10.62 -22.14
N ASP A 446 -6.20 -9.96 -21.61
CA ASP A 446 -4.93 -9.76 -22.31
C ASP A 446 -4.02 -10.99 -22.21
N ILE A 447 -4.34 -11.98 -21.37
CA ILE A 447 -3.59 -13.25 -21.28
C ILE A 447 -3.53 -14.00 -22.62
N ASN A 448 -4.52 -13.80 -23.51
CA ASN A 448 -4.57 -14.47 -24.81
C ASN A 448 -3.42 -14.06 -25.75
N TYR A 449 -2.83 -12.88 -25.55
CA TYR A 449 -1.61 -12.43 -26.26
C TYR A 449 -0.37 -13.30 -25.98
N PHE A 450 -0.46 -14.20 -24.99
CA PHE A 450 0.61 -15.09 -24.54
C PHE A 450 0.30 -16.57 -24.81
N SER A 451 -0.80 -16.87 -25.52
CA SER A 451 -1.30 -18.24 -25.72
C SER A 451 -0.38 -19.12 -26.58
N ASP A 452 0.33 -18.53 -27.52
CA ASP A 452 1.30 -19.16 -28.43
C ASP A 452 2.68 -19.40 -27.78
N LEU A 453 2.92 -18.90 -26.56
CA LEU A 453 4.19 -19.08 -25.87
C LEU A 453 4.43 -20.52 -25.42
N ASP A 454 5.71 -20.81 -25.18
CA ASP A 454 6.21 -22.13 -24.82
C ASP A 454 5.73 -22.59 -23.43
N THR A 455 5.85 -23.90 -23.17
CA THR A 455 5.38 -24.52 -21.92
C THR A 455 6.06 -23.96 -20.66
N ARG A 456 7.31 -23.51 -20.74
CA ARG A 456 8.01 -22.91 -19.59
C ARG A 456 7.40 -21.55 -19.25
N THR A 457 7.10 -20.73 -20.25
CA THR A 457 6.46 -19.43 -20.03
C THR A 457 5.02 -19.60 -19.51
N LYS A 458 4.29 -20.60 -19.99
CA LYS A 458 2.98 -20.98 -19.43
C LYS A 458 3.07 -21.40 -17.95
N ARG A 459 4.15 -22.08 -17.55
CA ARG A 459 4.38 -22.39 -16.13
C ARG A 459 4.56 -21.15 -15.28
N LEU A 460 5.31 -20.15 -15.76
CA LEU A 460 5.47 -18.87 -15.05
C LEU A 460 4.13 -18.15 -14.86
N LEU A 461 3.24 -18.21 -15.85
CA LEU A 461 1.86 -17.70 -15.72
C LEU A 461 1.06 -18.45 -14.66
N LEU A 462 1.19 -19.78 -14.59
CA LEU A 462 0.53 -20.58 -13.55
C LEU A 462 1.05 -20.21 -12.16
N GLU A 463 2.36 -20.08 -11.98
CA GLU A 463 2.99 -19.65 -10.73
C GLU A 463 2.57 -18.21 -10.33
N ALA A 464 2.42 -17.32 -11.31
CA ALA A 464 1.88 -15.97 -11.06
C ALA A 464 0.41 -16.03 -10.62
N ASN A 465 -0.38 -16.93 -11.21
CA ASN A 465 -1.77 -17.16 -10.81
C ASN A 465 -1.89 -17.75 -9.39
N GLU A 466 -0.97 -18.64 -9.01
CA GLU A 466 -0.86 -19.14 -7.63
C GLU A 466 -0.52 -18.00 -6.67
N SER A 467 0.39 -17.10 -7.04
CA SER A 467 0.73 -15.91 -6.26
C SER A 467 -0.48 -15.00 -6.08
N CYS A 468 -1.28 -14.77 -7.12
CA CYS A 468 -2.53 -14.03 -7.01
C CYS A 468 -3.57 -14.76 -6.13
N SER A 469 -3.65 -16.08 -6.20
CA SER A 469 -4.53 -16.87 -5.32
C SER A 469 -4.15 -16.74 -3.84
N LYS A 470 -2.84 -16.60 -3.53
CA LYS A 470 -2.38 -16.26 -2.17
C LYS A 470 -2.89 -14.87 -1.76
N LEU A 471 -2.81 -13.87 -2.66
CA LEU A 471 -3.34 -12.52 -2.42
C LEU A 471 -4.85 -12.53 -2.13
N GLU A 472 -5.64 -13.30 -2.89
CA GLU A 472 -7.07 -13.49 -2.59
C GLU A 472 -7.31 -14.09 -1.19
N GLY A 473 -6.45 -15.04 -0.78
CA GLY A 473 -6.48 -15.59 0.57
C GLY A 473 -6.25 -14.52 1.64
N LEU A 474 -5.30 -13.61 1.41
CA LEU A 474 -5.02 -12.49 2.31
C LEU A 474 -6.17 -11.48 2.38
N GLU A 475 -6.83 -11.20 1.25
CA GLU A 475 -8.01 -10.33 1.23
C GLU A 475 -9.14 -10.89 2.10
N ARG A 476 -9.38 -12.20 2.04
CA ARG A 476 -10.34 -12.90 2.91
C ARG A 476 -9.92 -12.83 4.38
N ASN A 477 -8.62 -12.94 4.67
CA ASN A 477 -8.09 -12.79 6.03
C ASN A 477 -8.31 -11.37 6.57
N LEU A 478 -8.03 -10.34 5.77
CA LEU A 478 -8.31 -8.94 6.12
C LEU A 478 -9.80 -8.71 6.40
N GLU A 479 -10.69 -9.33 5.61
CA GLU A 479 -12.13 -9.28 5.85
C GLU A 479 -12.53 -9.97 7.16
N HIS A 480 -11.93 -11.12 7.48
CA HIS A 480 -12.12 -11.78 8.76
C HIS A 480 -11.66 -10.91 9.93
N ILE A 481 -10.48 -10.30 9.82
CA ILE A 481 -9.91 -9.37 10.78
C ILE A 481 -10.85 -8.16 10.99
N ARG A 482 -11.36 -7.57 9.91
CA ARG A 482 -12.31 -6.45 9.97
C ARG A 482 -13.55 -6.81 10.79
N ARG A 483 -14.11 -8.01 10.60
CA ARG A 483 -15.29 -8.46 11.37
C ARG A 483 -14.99 -8.58 12.85
N ARG A 484 -13.79 -9.01 13.23
CA ARG A 484 -13.35 -9.06 14.63
C ARG A 484 -13.26 -7.67 15.25
N VAL A 485 -12.67 -6.71 14.54
CA VAL A 485 -12.57 -5.31 15.00
C VAL A 485 -13.96 -4.68 15.16
N ASN A 486 -14.86 -4.90 14.21
CA ASN A 486 -16.26 -4.44 14.32
C ASN A 486 -17.00 -5.07 15.51
N PHE A 487 -16.71 -6.33 15.83
CA PHE A 487 -17.27 -6.97 17.01
C PHE A 487 -16.79 -6.31 18.31
N LEU A 488 -15.49 -5.96 18.39
CA LEU A 488 -14.94 -5.21 19.52
C LEU A 488 -15.58 -3.82 19.65
N GLU A 489 -15.82 -3.14 18.54
CA GLU A 489 -16.53 -1.86 18.53
C GLU A 489 -17.92 -1.99 19.15
N GLN A 490 -18.68 -3.01 18.74
CA GLN A 490 -20.00 -3.28 19.30
C GLN A 490 -19.94 -3.57 20.81
N GLN A 491 -18.94 -4.34 21.27
CA GLN A 491 -18.75 -4.59 22.69
C GLN A 491 -18.40 -3.32 23.47
N CYS A 492 -17.57 -2.45 22.92
CA CYS A 492 -17.21 -1.17 23.52
C CYS A 492 -18.41 -0.23 23.63
N LEU A 493 -19.25 -0.15 22.60
CA LEU A 493 -20.48 0.65 22.61
C LEU A 493 -21.45 0.18 23.70
N VAL A 494 -21.66 -1.13 23.84
CA VAL A 494 -22.52 -1.69 24.90
C VAL A 494 -21.94 -1.40 26.28
N SER A 495 -20.62 -1.51 26.44
CA SER A 495 -19.92 -1.24 27.69
C SER A 495 -20.00 0.24 28.07
N ALA A 496 -19.86 1.15 27.11
CA ALA A 496 -20.02 2.59 27.29
C ALA A 496 -21.42 2.95 27.80
N GLN A 497 -22.47 2.37 27.19
CA GLN A 497 -23.85 2.57 27.63
C GLN A 497 -24.08 2.05 29.05
N MET A 498 -23.51 0.90 29.39
CA MET A 498 -23.60 0.33 30.74
C MET A 498 -22.89 1.22 31.78
N LEU A 499 -21.71 1.76 31.43
CA LEU A 499 -20.94 2.66 32.28
C LEU A 499 -21.67 3.99 32.50
N GLN A 500 -22.26 4.56 31.45
CA GLN A 500 -23.12 5.74 31.54
C GLN A 500 -24.32 5.50 32.47
N LEU A 501 -24.99 4.35 32.35
CA LEU A 501 -26.09 3.98 33.22
C LEU A 501 -25.64 3.83 34.68
N ARG A 502 -24.46 3.25 34.91
CA ARG A 502 -23.87 3.15 36.24
C ARG A 502 -23.55 4.52 36.84
N PHE A 503 -22.94 5.42 36.07
CA PHE A 503 -22.68 6.79 36.54
C PHE A 503 -23.97 7.56 36.80
N ALA A 504 -25.00 7.40 35.97
CA ALA A 504 -26.31 8.00 36.22
C ALA A 504 -26.94 7.46 37.51
N LEU A 505 -26.83 6.16 37.79
CA LEU A 505 -27.29 5.54 39.04
C LEU A 505 -26.48 6.03 40.25
N GLU A 506 -25.17 6.10 40.15
CA GLU A 506 -24.29 6.58 41.22
C GLU A 506 -24.49 8.07 41.49
N SER A 507 -24.66 8.90 40.46
CA SER A 507 -25.02 10.31 40.59
C SER A 507 -26.39 10.48 41.27
N ASN A 508 -27.40 9.74 40.83
CA ASN A 508 -28.72 9.74 41.49
C ASN A 508 -28.63 9.30 42.96
N LYS A 509 -27.78 8.32 43.28
CA LYS A 509 -27.53 7.88 44.65
C LYS A 509 -26.80 8.96 45.46
N ALA A 510 -25.83 9.66 44.87
CA ALA A 510 -25.10 10.76 45.49
C ALA A 510 -26.00 11.98 45.73
N VAL A 511 -26.92 12.27 44.82
CA VAL A 511 -27.96 13.30 45.00
C VAL A 511 -28.93 12.90 46.12
N GLN A 512 -29.34 11.63 46.19
CA GLN A 512 -30.19 11.15 47.28
C GLN A 512 -29.49 11.16 48.65
N SER A 513 -28.21 10.78 48.71
CA SER A 513 -27.44 10.85 49.96
C SER A 513 -27.16 12.29 50.38
N SER A 514 -26.87 13.19 49.44
CA SER A 514 -26.69 14.63 49.71
C SER A 514 -28.01 15.30 50.11
N GLY A 515 -29.13 14.92 49.50
CA GLY A 515 -30.47 15.33 49.93
C GLY A 515 -30.76 14.89 51.37
N SER A 516 -30.39 13.66 51.73
CA SER A 516 -30.56 13.16 53.10
C SER A 516 -29.66 13.89 54.11
N ASN A 517 -28.40 14.16 53.76
CA ASN A 517 -27.46 14.88 54.62
C ASN A 517 -27.82 16.36 54.78
N SER A 518 -28.30 17.02 53.72
CA SER A 518 -28.77 18.40 53.79
C SER A 518 -30.06 18.50 54.62
N GLU A 519 -30.98 17.53 54.51
CA GLU A 519 -32.17 17.46 55.36
C GLU A 519 -31.80 17.29 56.85
N LEU A 520 -30.82 16.43 57.16
CA LEU A 520 -30.28 16.27 58.51
C LEU A 520 -29.63 17.55 59.03
N THR A 521 -28.78 18.17 58.22
CA THR A 521 -28.05 19.39 58.59
C THR A 521 -29.03 20.52 58.89
N VAL A 522 -30.03 20.73 58.03
CA VAL A 522 -31.06 21.77 58.21
C VAL A 522 -31.99 21.45 59.39
N SER A 523 -32.38 20.18 59.57
CA SER A 523 -33.39 19.82 60.59
C SER A 523 -32.82 19.63 61.99
N VAL A 524 -31.54 19.26 62.13
CA VAL A 524 -30.93 18.89 63.41
C VAL A 524 -29.77 19.82 63.78
N ILE A 525 -28.84 20.07 62.85
CA ILE A 525 -27.62 20.83 63.15
C ILE A 525 -27.91 22.33 63.21
N SER A 526 -28.68 22.87 62.25
CA SER A 526 -28.97 24.31 62.17
C SER A 526 -29.67 24.86 63.43
N PRO A 527 -30.71 24.22 64.01
CA PRO A 527 -31.32 24.71 65.26
C PRO A 527 -30.32 24.79 66.41
N ILE A 528 -29.44 23.79 66.56
CA ILE A 528 -28.42 23.75 67.60
C ILE A 528 -27.40 24.86 67.38
N ALA A 529 -26.91 25.02 66.14
CA ALA A 529 -25.95 26.05 65.79
C ALA A 529 -26.51 27.47 65.97
N ILE A 530 -27.76 27.71 65.54
CA ILE A 530 -28.46 29.00 65.71
C ILE A 530 -28.60 29.32 67.19
N VAL A 531 -29.10 28.38 68.00
CA VAL A 531 -29.26 28.62 69.45
C VAL A 531 -27.90 28.80 70.12
N SER A 532 -26.88 28.03 69.73
CA SER A 532 -25.52 28.20 70.27
C SER A 532 -24.94 29.57 69.94
N ALA A 533 -25.09 30.05 68.70
CA ALA A 533 -24.66 31.38 68.29
C ALA A 533 -25.42 32.48 69.06
N PHE A 534 -26.74 32.34 69.24
CA PHE A 534 -27.54 33.27 70.02
C PHE A 534 -27.13 33.32 71.51
N PHE A 535 -26.77 32.18 72.10
CA PHE A 535 -26.32 32.11 73.49
C PHE A 535 -24.86 32.58 73.69
N ALA A 536 -24.07 32.62 72.62
CA ALA A 536 -22.68 33.11 72.64
C ALA A 536 -22.56 34.64 72.58
N ILE A 537 -23.60 35.37 72.15
CA ILE A 537 -23.61 36.84 72.14
C ILE A 537 -23.52 37.33 73.59
N PRO A 538 -22.52 38.11 74.02
CA PRO A 538 -22.31 38.44 75.42
C PRO A 538 -23.44 39.29 76.02
N ASP A 539 -24.11 40.12 75.22
CA ASP A 539 -25.15 41.04 75.67
C ASP A 539 -26.51 40.36 75.85
N ASN A 540 -27.16 40.62 76.99
CA ASN A 540 -28.49 40.10 77.31
C ASN A 540 -29.57 40.87 76.53
N ILE A 541 -29.75 40.53 75.27
CA ILE A 541 -30.82 41.09 74.42
C ILE A 541 -32.20 40.53 74.83
N MET A 542 -32.26 39.43 75.60
CA MET A 542 -33.50 38.87 76.13
C MET A 542 -33.45 38.71 77.66
N SER A 543 -34.61 38.85 78.31
CA SER A 543 -34.81 38.78 79.77
C SER A 543 -34.74 37.38 80.37
N PHE A 544 -34.18 36.38 79.67
CA PHE A 544 -34.11 35.00 80.14
C PHE A 544 -32.77 34.70 80.81
N LYS A 545 -32.81 33.98 81.93
CA LYS A 545 -31.60 33.53 82.64
C LYS A 545 -30.90 32.42 81.83
N ARG A 546 -29.64 32.62 81.45
CA ARG A 546 -28.80 31.67 80.70
C ARG A 546 -28.51 30.41 81.52
N ASN A 547 -29.46 29.49 81.52
CA ASN A 547 -29.33 28.17 82.15
C ASN A 547 -29.45 27.08 81.08
N LEU A 548 -28.88 25.91 81.36
CA LEU A 548 -28.95 24.74 80.46
C LEU A 548 -30.41 24.39 80.07
N MET A 549 -31.36 24.61 80.99
CA MET A 549 -32.79 24.45 80.72
C MET A 549 -33.31 25.42 79.65
N SER A 550 -32.90 26.70 79.70
CA SER A 550 -33.32 27.71 78.71
C SER A 550 -32.74 27.44 77.32
N PHE A 551 -31.51 26.88 77.26
CA PHE A 551 -30.86 26.46 76.03
C PHE A 551 -31.63 25.31 75.36
N SER A 552 -31.97 24.27 76.13
CA SER A 552 -32.75 23.13 75.63
C SER A 552 -34.15 23.54 75.15
N ILE A 553 -34.85 24.42 75.88
CA ILE A 553 -36.16 24.93 75.47
C ILE A 553 -36.05 25.74 74.18
N SER A 554 -35.00 26.56 74.03
CA SER A 554 -34.76 27.35 72.82
C SER A 554 -34.48 26.48 71.60
N ILE A 555 -33.73 25.39 71.74
CA ILE A 555 -33.51 24.41 70.65
C ILE A 555 -34.83 23.80 70.21
N ILE A 556 -35.66 23.35 71.16
CA ILE A 556 -36.97 22.76 70.85
C ILE A 556 -37.86 23.79 70.12
N PHE A 557 -37.88 25.03 70.60
CA PHE A 557 -38.66 26.11 69.99
C PHE A 557 -38.20 26.43 68.56
N ILE A 558 -36.91 26.68 68.35
CA ILE A 558 -36.34 26.96 67.02
C ILE A 558 -36.60 25.78 66.08
N THR A 559 -36.43 24.54 66.56
CA THR A 559 -36.72 23.33 65.78
C THR A 559 -38.20 23.27 65.38
N ALA A 560 -39.13 23.54 66.30
CA ALA A 560 -40.56 23.57 66.01
C ALA A 560 -40.93 24.66 64.98
N VAL A 561 -40.35 25.86 65.10
CA VAL A 561 -40.55 26.96 64.14
C VAL A 561 -40.01 26.58 62.75
N LEU A 562 -38.79 26.02 62.67
CA LEU A 562 -38.21 25.56 61.40
C LEU A 562 -39.07 24.46 60.75
N GLN A 563 -39.60 23.52 61.55
CA GLN A 563 -40.51 22.50 61.06
C GLN A 563 -41.84 23.07 60.56
N LEU A 564 -42.38 24.08 61.23
CA LEU A 564 -43.61 24.78 60.82
C LEU A 564 -43.40 25.56 59.51
N LEU A 565 -42.27 26.25 59.36
CA LEU A 565 -41.93 26.98 58.14
C LEU A 565 -41.79 26.02 56.94
N LEU A 566 -41.16 24.87 57.13
CA LEU A 566 -41.05 23.83 56.10
C LEU A 566 -42.42 23.25 55.71
N PHE A 567 -43.33 23.13 56.67
CA PHE A 567 -44.72 22.69 56.43
C PHE A 567 -45.52 23.73 55.62
N LEU A 568 -45.41 25.01 55.99
CA LEU A 568 -46.12 26.11 55.32
C LEU A 568 -45.66 26.35 53.88
N LYS A 569 -44.40 26.05 53.54
CA LYS A 569 -43.85 26.23 52.18
C LYS A 569 -44.26 25.12 51.18
N GLY A 570 -45.21 24.25 51.54
CA GLY A 570 -45.77 23.23 50.63
C GLY A 570 -45.00 21.90 50.60
N GLY A 571 -44.09 21.66 51.54
CA GLY A 571 -43.44 20.36 51.71
C GLY A 571 -44.39 19.34 52.32
N SER A 572 -45.13 18.60 51.49
CA SER A 572 -45.88 17.42 51.94
C SER A 572 -44.96 16.47 52.72
N LEU A 573 -45.26 16.26 54.01
CA LEU A 573 -44.49 15.43 54.94
C LEU A 573 -44.40 13.97 54.45
N ARG A 574 -43.37 13.65 53.66
CA ARG A 574 -42.82 12.28 53.51
C ARG A 574 -42.07 11.79 54.77
N ARG A 575 -42.26 12.47 55.91
CA ARG A 575 -41.37 12.48 57.09
C ARG A 575 -41.49 11.26 58.02
N PHE A 576 -42.44 10.35 57.78
CA PHE A 576 -42.58 9.12 58.59
C PHE A 576 -41.85 7.89 58.02
N HIS A 577 -41.34 7.95 56.79
CA HIS A 577 -40.79 6.74 56.16
C HIS A 577 -39.34 6.41 56.54
N TRP A 578 -38.53 7.42 56.91
CA TRP A 578 -37.11 7.26 57.26
C TRP A 578 -36.92 6.70 58.68
N TRP A 579 -37.74 7.12 59.65
CA TRP A 579 -37.70 6.62 61.05
C TRP A 579 -38.09 5.14 61.10
N ARG A 580 -38.99 4.71 60.21
CA ARG A 580 -39.40 3.31 60.02
C ARG A 580 -38.30 2.46 59.34
N LYS A 581 -37.36 3.08 58.61
CA LYS A 581 -36.20 2.41 58.00
C LYS A 581 -35.03 2.22 58.96
N ILE A 582 -34.82 3.15 59.89
CA ILE A 582 -33.77 3.04 60.92
C ILE A 582 -34.13 1.95 61.95
N THR A 583 -35.41 1.76 62.26
CA THR A 583 -35.86 0.66 63.15
C THR A 583 -35.95 -0.71 62.47
N THR A 584 -35.90 -0.79 61.14
CA THR A 584 -35.91 -2.06 60.36
C THR A 584 -34.52 -2.48 59.86
N SER A 585 -33.47 -1.72 60.17
CA SER A 585 -32.07 -2.03 59.81
C SER A 585 -31.45 -3.21 60.59
N LYS A 586 -32.25 -3.99 61.31
CA LYS A 586 -31.81 -5.22 62.01
C LYS A 586 -32.09 -6.52 61.23
N GLN A 587 -32.50 -6.44 59.95
CA GLN A 587 -32.91 -7.60 59.15
C GLN A 587 -32.26 -7.67 57.75
N ARG A 588 -31.00 -7.20 57.62
CA ARG A 588 -30.21 -7.27 56.37
C ARG A 588 -28.92 -8.08 56.51
N GLU A 589 -29.02 -9.26 57.13
CA GLU A 589 -27.95 -10.28 57.11
C GLU A 589 -28.32 -11.58 56.36
N GLN A 590 -29.51 -11.68 55.73
CA GLN A 590 -29.95 -12.94 55.08
C GLN A 590 -29.96 -12.96 53.54
N LEU A 591 -29.41 -11.97 52.83
CA LEU A 591 -29.33 -12.00 51.36
C LEU A 591 -27.88 -11.86 50.86
N ARG A 592 -27.02 -12.75 51.35
CA ARG A 592 -25.66 -12.97 50.84
C ARG A 592 -25.60 -14.19 49.90
N GLY A 593 -26.64 -14.35 49.09
CA GLY A 593 -26.78 -15.47 48.14
C GLY A 593 -27.59 -15.04 46.92
N TYR A 594 -27.06 -14.13 46.13
CA TYR A 594 -27.55 -13.87 44.77
C TYR A 594 -26.33 -13.82 43.85
N THR A 595 -26.10 -14.92 43.15
CA THR A 595 -25.02 -15.06 42.17
C THR A 595 -25.37 -14.29 40.90
N PRO A 596 -24.36 -13.77 40.16
CA PRO A 596 -24.57 -12.97 38.94
C PRO A 596 -25.23 -13.69 37.74
N SER A 597 -25.52 -14.99 37.82
CA SER A 597 -26.02 -15.78 36.69
C SER A 597 -27.46 -15.45 36.27
N SER A 598 -28.31 -14.97 37.19
CA SER A 598 -29.74 -14.76 36.90
C SER A 598 -30.04 -13.47 36.11
N ILE A 599 -29.07 -12.56 35.99
CA ILE A 599 -29.25 -11.30 35.24
C ILE A 599 -28.91 -11.49 33.75
N LEU A 600 -27.92 -12.33 33.44
CA LEU A 600 -27.60 -12.71 32.05
C LEU A 600 -28.70 -13.57 31.42
N GLU A 601 -29.35 -14.45 32.19
CA GLU A 601 -30.42 -15.31 31.69
C GLU A 601 -31.68 -14.52 31.27
N ARG A 602 -31.95 -13.37 31.90
CA ARG A 602 -33.07 -12.48 31.50
C ARG A 602 -32.78 -11.65 30.27
N TYR A 603 -31.52 -11.36 29.97
CA TYR A 603 -31.16 -10.62 28.75
C TYR A 603 -31.27 -11.50 27.49
N TYR A 604 -30.85 -12.77 27.55
CA TYR A 604 -31.01 -13.70 26.42
C TYR A 604 -32.48 -14.04 26.10
N VAL A 605 -33.35 -14.09 27.12
CA VAL A 605 -34.79 -14.33 26.92
C VAL A 605 -35.50 -13.14 26.24
N MET A 606 -35.05 -11.91 26.50
CA MET A 606 -35.63 -10.71 25.87
C MET A 606 -35.19 -10.54 24.41
N ASP A 607 -33.96 -10.94 24.06
CA ASP A 607 -33.47 -10.85 22.68
C ASP A 607 -34.09 -11.93 21.76
N GLY A 608 -34.38 -13.12 22.32
CA GLY A 608 -35.15 -14.17 21.63
C GLY A 608 -36.61 -13.77 21.33
N LEU A 609 -37.23 -12.94 22.17
CA LEU A 609 -38.59 -12.43 21.94
C LEU A 609 -38.63 -11.31 20.89
N ARG A 610 -37.56 -10.53 20.74
CA ARG A 610 -37.43 -9.48 19.70
C ARG A 610 -37.24 -10.05 18.30
N ARG A 611 -36.58 -11.21 18.14
CA ARG A 611 -36.49 -11.91 16.84
C ARG A 611 -37.82 -12.53 16.38
N ARG A 612 -38.71 -12.89 17.30
CA ARG A 612 -40.05 -13.44 16.95
C ARG A 612 -41.06 -12.37 16.50
N SER A 613 -40.88 -11.09 16.85
CA SER A 613 -41.79 -10.03 16.40
C SER A 613 -41.54 -9.58 14.96
N ASN A 614 -40.32 -9.76 14.43
CA ASN A 614 -39.96 -9.31 13.07
C ASN A 614 -40.23 -10.34 11.97
N GLN A 615 -40.73 -11.54 12.29
CA GLN A 615 -41.01 -12.59 11.30
C GLN A 615 -42.50 -12.72 10.93
N ARG A 616 -43.36 -11.80 11.40
CA ARG A 616 -44.79 -11.73 11.05
C ARG A 616 -45.15 -10.44 10.34
N VAL A 617 -44.52 -10.17 9.19
CA VAL A 617 -45.07 -9.27 8.17
C VAL A 617 -44.83 -9.91 6.81
N ALA A 618 -45.78 -10.75 6.39
CA ALA A 618 -45.94 -11.13 4.98
C ALA A 618 -47.18 -10.38 4.45
N PRO A 619 -47.13 -9.75 3.26
CA PRO A 619 -48.28 -9.07 2.72
C PRO A 619 -49.26 -10.08 2.13
N ARG A 620 -50.52 -9.98 2.56
CA ARG A 620 -51.67 -10.69 2.00
C ARG A 620 -52.65 -9.64 1.49
N GLY A 621 -52.85 -9.60 0.19
CA GLY A 621 -53.87 -8.81 -0.51
C GLY A 621 -53.54 -8.86 -2.00
N GLY A 622 -54.42 -9.21 -2.91
CA GLY A 622 -55.83 -9.58 -2.85
C GLY A 622 -56.20 -9.94 -4.30
N THR A 623 -56.99 -11.00 -4.44
CA THR A 623 -57.51 -11.50 -5.71
C THR A 623 -58.71 -10.68 -6.19
N ASP A 624 -58.79 -10.52 -7.51
CA ASP A 624 -59.99 -10.47 -8.39
C ASP A 624 -59.66 -9.50 -9.54
N GLY A 625 -59.71 -9.84 -10.82
CA GLY A 625 -60.13 -11.02 -11.55
C GLY A 625 -60.54 -10.51 -12.93
N ASP A 626 -59.91 -10.97 -14.01
CA ASP A 626 -60.63 -11.13 -15.27
C ASP A 626 -59.90 -12.06 -16.25
N ARG A 627 -60.73 -12.76 -17.01
CA ARG A 627 -60.48 -13.82 -17.97
C ARG A 627 -60.16 -13.20 -19.33
N THR A 628 -59.19 -13.76 -20.07
CA THR A 628 -59.32 -14.20 -21.49
C THR A 628 -57.96 -14.57 -22.12
N ASP A 629 -57.90 -15.82 -22.59
CA ASP A 629 -57.40 -16.33 -23.87
C ASP A 629 -55.95 -16.06 -24.37
N ALA A 630 -55.13 -17.08 -24.17
CA ALA A 630 -54.37 -17.85 -25.17
C ALA A 630 -54.09 -17.28 -26.61
N ILE A 631 -52.77 -17.20 -26.91
CA ILE A 631 -52.03 -17.64 -28.16
C ILE A 631 -52.07 -16.68 -29.39
N PRO A 632 -51.01 -16.57 -30.24
CA PRO A 632 -49.55 -16.61 -30.05
C PRO A 632 -48.79 -15.48 -30.81
N VAL A 633 -47.49 -15.27 -30.55
CA VAL A 633 -46.36 -15.21 -31.52
C VAL A 633 -45.07 -15.36 -30.72
#